data_AF-A0A8S3A1E6-F1
#
_entry.id   AF-A0A8S3A1E6-F1
#
_cell.length_a   1.000
_cell.length_b   1.000
_cell.length_c   1.000
_cell.angle_alpha   90.00
_cell.angle_beta   90.00
_cell.angle_gamma   90.00
#
_symmetry.space_group_name_H-M   'P 1'
#
loop_
_entity.id
_entity.type
_entity.pdbx_description
1 polymer ?
#
loop_
_entity_poly.entity_id
_entity_poly.type
_entity_poly.pdbx_seq_one_letter_code
_entity_poly.pdbx_strand_id
1 'polypeptide(L)' 'VHNFYQRDDISYQLPGKRDTVVVKDDDGKQVTYQKGILITNLRKTYEFFKDENKSVDLSRSSLADLRPVFVVSKSAFGT' A
#
# COMPACT_ATOMS: atom_id res chain seq x y z
N VAL A 1 -4.97 -0.43 -9.04
CA VAL A 1 -5.00 -0.29 -7.56
C VAL A 1 -3.63 -0.32 -6.91
N HIS A 2 -2.68 -1.17 -7.34
CA HIS A 2 -1.30 -1.17 -6.80
C HIS A 2 -0.59 0.19 -6.88
N ASN A 3 -0.72 0.90 -8.01
CA ASN A 3 -0.12 2.24 -8.16
C ASN A 3 -0.67 3.28 -7.18
N PHE A 4 -1.90 3.11 -6.67
CA PHE A 4 -2.47 4.05 -5.69
C PHE A 4 -1.66 4.04 -4.39
N TYR A 5 -1.24 2.85 -3.95
CA TYR A 5 -0.44 2.72 -2.74
C TYR A 5 1.00 3.19 -2.91
N GLN A 6 1.53 3.25 -4.13
CA GLN A 6 2.88 3.74 -4.42
C GLN A 6 2.96 5.27 -4.57
N ARG A 7 1.83 5.98 -4.50
CA ARG A 7 1.84 7.46 -4.54
C ARG A 7 2.42 8.00 -3.25
N ASP A 8 3.27 9.01 -3.38
CA ASP A 8 3.93 9.69 -2.27
C ASP A 8 2.92 10.36 -1.32
N ASP A 9 1.72 10.73 -1.80
CA ASP A 9 0.63 11.26 -0.97
C ASP A 9 -0.08 10.20 -0.11
N ILE A 10 0.04 8.91 -0.47
CA ILE A 10 -0.66 7.79 0.17
C ILE A 10 0.28 7.00 1.08
N SER A 11 1.46 6.65 0.59
CA SER A 11 2.49 5.98 1.36
C SER A 11 3.86 6.56 1.05
N TYR A 12 4.69 6.70 2.09
CA TYR A 12 6.08 7.10 1.89
C TYR A 12 6.97 5.88 1.93
N GLN A 13 7.96 5.86 1.04
CA GLN A 13 8.91 4.77 0.96
C GLN A 13 9.92 4.86 2.11
N LEU A 14 10.16 3.73 2.78
CA LEU A 14 11.14 3.67 3.86
C LEU A 14 12.57 3.76 3.31
N PRO A 15 13.47 4.55 3.92
CA PRO A 15 14.85 4.67 3.47
C PRO A 15 15.75 3.50 3.90
N GLY A 16 15.26 2.60 4.75
CA GLY A 16 16.06 1.54 5.37
C GLY A 16 16.34 0.38 4.41
N LYS A 17 17.60 -0.05 4.30
CA LYS A 17 17.99 -1.23 3.50
C LYS A 17 17.34 -2.54 3.99
N ARG A 18 16.96 -2.59 5.27
CA ARG A 18 16.23 -3.71 5.91
C ARG A 18 14.72 -3.68 5.61
N ASP A 19 14.22 -2.57 5.11
CA ASP A 19 12.82 -2.36 4.77
C ASP A 19 12.56 -2.74 3.32
N THR A 20 13.08 -3.88 2.90
CA THR A 20 12.81 -4.47 1.58
C THR A 20 12.00 -5.75 1.75
N VAL A 21 11.17 -6.07 0.78
CA VAL A 21 10.45 -7.34 0.71
C VAL A 21 10.58 -7.92 -0.69
N VAL A 22 10.87 -9.22 -0.73
CA VAL A 22 10.93 -9.98 -1.97
C VAL A 22 9.54 -10.54 -2.21
N VAL A 23 8.93 -10.14 -3.32
CA VAL A 23 7.63 -10.63 -3.76
C VAL A 23 7.85 -11.42 -5.03
N LYS A 24 7.18 -12.56 -5.14
CA LYS A 24 7.19 -13.36 -6.36
C LYS A 24 6.15 -12.75 -7.30
N ASP A 25 6.61 -12.28 -8.45
CA ASP A 25 5.77 -11.74 -9.50
C ASP A 25 5.02 -12.89 -10.22
N ASP A 26 3.98 -12.55 -10.98
CA ASP A 26 3.15 -13.53 -11.70
C ASP A 26 3.96 -14.33 -12.72
N ASP A 27 5.00 -13.71 -13.28
CA ASP A 27 5.99 -14.33 -14.19
C ASP A 27 6.95 -15.30 -13.46
N GLY A 28 6.76 -15.50 -12.15
CA GLY A 28 7.60 -16.36 -11.31
C GLY A 28 8.94 -15.74 -10.90
N LYS A 29 9.23 -14.52 -11.36
CA LYS A 29 10.44 -13.77 -10.99
C LYS A 29 10.34 -13.21 -9.57
N GLN A 30 11.45 -13.26 -8.84
CA GLN A 30 11.55 -12.60 -7.54
C GLN A 30 11.88 -11.12 -7.76
N VAL A 31 11.00 -10.23 -7.33
CA VAL A 31 11.18 -8.78 -7.40
C VAL A 31 11.29 -8.23 -5.99
N THR A 32 12.35 -7.47 -5.75
CA THR A 32 12.56 -6.79 -4.47
C THR A 32 11.90 -5.42 -4.50
N TYR A 33 10.90 -5.23 -3.65
CA TYR A 33 10.23 -3.94 -3.45
C TYR A 33 10.69 -3.31 -2.14
N GLN A 34 10.86 -2.00 -2.14
CA GLN A 34 11.08 -1.23 -0.93
C GLN A 34 9.74 -1.09 -0.20
N LYS A 35 9.74 -1.32 1.11
CA LYS A 35 8.54 -1.19 1.93
C LYS A 35 8.13 0.27 2.04
N GLY A 36 6.83 0.51 1.95
CA GLY A 36 6.20 1.80 2.17
C GLY A 36 5.32 1.78 3.41
N ILE A 37 5.20 2.92 4.08
CA ILE A 37 4.25 3.10 5.18
C ILE A 37 3.14 4.03 4.72
N LEU A 38 1.89 3.60 4.92
CA LEU A 38 0.74 4.48 4.73
C LEU A 38 0.88 5.74 5.59
N ILE A 39 0.82 6.90 4.96
CA ILE A 39 0.88 8.20 5.63
C ILE A 39 -0.33 8.36 6.55
N THR A 40 -1.50 7.95 6.05
CA THR A 40 -2.78 8.06 6.74
C THR A 40 -3.32 6.70 7.19
N ASN A 41 -4.33 6.72 8.06
CA ASN A 41 -5.06 5.51 8.43
C ASN A 41 -5.86 4.95 7.24
N LEU A 42 -6.10 3.64 7.24
CA LEU A 42 -6.92 2.93 6.23
C LEU A 42 -8.27 3.62 5.97
N ARG A 43 -8.90 4.21 7.00
CA ARG A 43 -10.15 4.97 6.85
C ARG A 43 -9.99 6.19 5.95
N LYS A 44 -8.96 7.01 6.18
CA LYS A 44 -8.66 8.20 5.37
C LYS A 44 -8.22 7.79 3.95
N THR A 45 -7.37 6.78 3.84
CA THR A 45 -6.92 6.23 2.55
C THR A 45 -8.10 5.76 1.70
N TYR A 46 -9.11 5.14 2.32
CA TYR A 46 -10.35 4.76 1.64
C TYR A 46 -11.19 5.96 1.21
N GLU A 47 -11.30 7.00 2.04
CA GLU A 47 -11.99 8.23 1.67
C GLU A 47 -11.31 8.90 0.46
N PHE A 48 -9.98 8.99 0.44
CA PHE A 48 -9.22 9.46 -0.73
C PHE A 48 -9.48 8.60 -1.96
N PHE A 49 -9.45 7.28 -1.79
CA PHE A 49 -9.71 6.36 -2.90
C PHE A 49 -11.11 6.55 -3.47
N LYS A 50 -12.14 6.69 -2.62
CA LYS A 50 -13.52 6.97 -3.06
C LYS A 50 -13.69 8.35 -3.66
N ASP A 51 -12.98 9.36 -3.17
CA ASP A 51 -13.07 10.70 -3.72
C ASP A 51 -12.47 10.79 -5.13
N GLU A 52 -11.33 10.14 -5.37
CA GLU A 52 -10.70 10.05 -6.69
C GLU A 52 -11.42 9.05 -7.62
N ASN A 53 -11.95 7.96 -7.06
CA ASN A 53 -12.59 6.88 -7.83
C ASN A 53 -14.06 6.74 -7.43
N LYS A 54 -14.84 7.82 -7.57
CA LYS A 54 -16.28 7.84 -7.26
C LYS A 54 -17.10 6.79 -8.01
N SER A 55 -16.58 6.31 -9.15
CA SER A 55 -17.21 5.28 -9.98
C SER A 55 -16.88 3.84 -9.58
N VAL A 56 -15.94 3.63 -8.66
CA VAL A 56 -15.49 2.29 -8.26
C VAL A 56 -16.15 1.90 -6.96
N ASP A 57 -17.03 0.89 -7.01
CA ASP A 57 -17.66 0.32 -5.82
C ASP A 57 -16.72 -0.70 -5.16
N LEU A 58 -15.73 -0.16 -4.44
CA LEU A 58 -14.83 -0.93 -3.59
C LEU A 58 -15.20 -0.70 -2.12
N SER A 59 -15.24 -1.78 -1.35
CA SER A 59 -15.41 -1.73 0.10
C SER A 59 -14.07 -1.51 0.82
N ARG A 60 -14.11 -0.97 2.04
CA ARG A 60 -12.91 -0.76 2.89
C ARG A 60 -12.09 -2.04 3.06
N SER A 61 -12.77 -3.16 3.28
CA SER A 61 -12.14 -4.47 3.46
C SER A 61 -11.45 -4.93 2.18
N SER A 62 -12.13 -4.81 1.03
CA SER A 62 -11.56 -5.15 -0.28
C SER A 62 -10.36 -4.26 -0.63
N LEU A 63 -10.42 -2.97 -0.28
CA LEU A 63 -9.28 -2.06 -0.45
C LEU A 63 -8.10 -2.51 0.44
N ALA A 64 -8.36 -2.87 1.70
CA ALA A 64 -7.33 -3.39 2.60
C ALA A 64 -6.69 -4.69 2.10
N ASP A 65 -7.48 -5.56 1.45
CA ASP A 65 -7.02 -6.83 0.85
C ASP A 65 -6.17 -6.59 -0.41
N LEU A 66 -6.53 -5.58 -1.20
CA LEU A 66 -5.78 -5.12 -2.38
C LEU A 66 -4.44 -4.43 -2.05
N ARG A 67 -4.15 -4.22 -0.76
CA ARG A 67 -2.92 -3.58 -0.33
C ARG A 67 -1.73 -4.51 -0.58
N PRO A 68 -0.70 -4.05 -1.31
CA PRO A 68 0.52 -4.83 -1.51
C PRO A 68 1.18 -5.20 -0.18
N VAL A 69 1.83 -6.37 -0.14
CA VAL A 69 2.58 -6.85 1.03
C VAL A 69 3.71 -5.90 1.47
N PHE A 70 4.26 -5.12 0.53
CA PHE A 70 5.29 -4.12 0.82
C PHE A 70 4.74 -2.84 1.45
N VAL A 71 3.42 -2.63 1.49
CA VAL A 71 2.83 -1.42 2.08
C VAL A 71 2.22 -1.75 3.43
N VAL A 72 2.85 -1.23 4.48
CA VAL A 72 2.40 -1.43 5.86
C VAL A 72 1.58 -0.26 6.36
N SER A 73 0.67 -0.53 7.28
CA SER A 73 -0.07 0.53 7.97
C SER A 73 0.84 1.20 9.00
N LYS A 74 0.67 2.50 9.21
CA LYS A 74 1.39 3.25 10.26
C LYS A 74 1.30 2.58 11.64
N SER A 75 0.15 1.98 11.95
CA SER A 75 -0.07 1.23 13.20
C SER A 75 0.78 -0.03 13.32
N ALA A 76 1.14 -0.68 12.20
CA ALA A 76 1.92 -1.91 12.20
C ALA A 76 3.44 -1.66 12.25
N PHE A 77 3.87 -0.42 11.99
CA PHE A 77 5.29 -0.04 12.02
C PHE A 77 5.75 0.46 13.41
N GLY A 78 4.85 0.59 14.38
CA GLY A 78 5.12 1.20 15.68
C GLY A 78 5.03 0.25 16.90
N THR A 79 5.15 -1.07 16.71
CA THR A 79 5.25 -2.06 17.80
C THR A 79 6.59 -2.77 17.67
#